data_AF-D4S0E2-F1
#
_entry.id   AF-D4S0E2-F1
#
_cell.length_a   1.000
_cell.length_b   1.000
_cell.length_c   1.000
_cell.angle_alpha   90.00
_cell.angle_beta   90.00
_cell.angle_gamma   90.00
#
_symmetry.space_group_name_H-M   'P 1'
#
loop_
_entity.id
_entity.type
_entity.pdbx_description
1 polymer ?
#
loop_
_entity_poly.entity_id
_entity_poly.type
_entity_poly.pdbx_seq_one_letter_code
_entity_poly.pdbx_strand_id
1 'polypeptide(L)'
;MNDREISIEEENDVLKTADRLCELIKSSAEFNEYRDALEALKADDNLYKQVEEIRKNNFFAHNGSYGKMSYDEYCNVYNATRMIRQNKLAGRFLDAELDFARMMQKINDKITDTVNLDFDFM
;
A
#
# COMPACT_ATOMS: atom_id res chain seq x y z
N MET A 1 31.09 -36.44 -25.72
CA MET A 1 29.70 -36.83 -25.36
C MET A 1 29.21 -35.81 -24.35
N ASN A 2 28.47 -34.83 -24.88
CA ASN A 2 27.66 -33.79 -24.25
C ASN A 2 27.93 -33.42 -22.77
N ASP A 3 28.73 -32.37 -22.59
CA ASP A 3 28.55 -31.38 -21.54
C ASP A 3 27.12 -30.84 -21.64
N ARG A 4 26.24 -31.28 -20.74
CA ARG A 4 24.97 -30.59 -20.53
C ARG A 4 25.26 -29.41 -19.62
N GLU A 5 25.54 -28.26 -20.23
CA GLU A 5 25.26 -26.98 -19.61
C GLU A 5 23.81 -27.02 -19.11
N ILE A 6 23.65 -27.06 -17.79
CA ILE A 6 22.36 -26.89 -17.14
C ILE A 6 22.02 -25.42 -17.36
N SER A 7 21.18 -25.17 -18.36
CA SER A 7 20.69 -23.85 -18.71
C SER A 7 20.06 -23.21 -17.47
N ILE A 8 20.59 -22.06 -17.07
CA ILE A 8 20.04 -21.17 -16.04
C ILE A 8 18.80 -20.47 -16.65
N GLU A 9 17.80 -21.25 -17.08
CA GLU A 9 16.60 -20.75 -17.76
C GLU A 9 15.29 -21.35 -17.20
N GLU A 10 15.31 -21.95 -16.01
CA GLU A 10 14.10 -21.96 -15.18
C GLU A 10 13.99 -20.60 -14.47
N GLU A 11 13.68 -19.57 -15.26
CA GLU A 11 13.22 -18.28 -14.76
C GLU A 11 11.90 -18.55 -14.02
N ASN A 12 12.05 -18.82 -12.72
CA ASN A 12 11.08 -19.24 -11.72
C ASN A 12 9.64 -18.86 -12.11
N ASP A 13 8.82 -19.82 -12.56
CA ASP A 13 7.44 -19.59 -13.02
C ASP A 13 6.59 -18.80 -12.03
N VAL A 14 6.94 -18.88 -10.73
CA VAL A 14 6.38 -18.08 -9.65
C VAL A 14 6.64 -16.58 -9.85
N LEU A 15 7.87 -16.19 -10.22
CA LEU A 15 8.23 -14.80 -10.50
C LEU A 15 7.51 -14.27 -11.75
N LYS A 16 7.41 -15.07 -12.82
CA LYS A 16 6.62 -14.71 -14.02
C LYS A 16 5.14 -14.49 -13.68
N THR A 17 4.60 -15.34 -12.81
CA THR A 17 3.20 -15.21 -12.35
C THR A 17 3.02 -13.99 -11.46
N ALA A 18 4.01 -13.67 -10.61
CA ALA A 18 4.02 -12.46 -9.80
C ALA A 18 4.10 -11.19 -10.69
N ASP A 19 4.93 -11.19 -11.74
CA ASP A 19 4.98 -10.09 -12.71
C ASP A 19 3.64 -9.90 -13.41
N ARG A 20 3.00 -11.00 -13.82
CA ARG A 20 1.66 -10.94 -14.42
C ARG A 20 0.62 -10.40 -13.45
N LEU A 21 0.70 -10.78 -12.18
CA LEU A 21 -0.17 -10.24 -11.13
C LEU A 21 0.07 -8.74 -10.95
N CYS A 22 1.33 -8.28 -10.94
CA CYS A 22 1.69 -6.86 -10.88
C CYS A 22 1.09 -6.06 -12.05
N GLU A 23 1.15 -6.59 -13.27
CA GLU A 23 0.53 -5.95 -14.43
C GLU A 23 -0.99 -5.90 -14.32
N LEU A 24 -1.63 -6.96 -13.81
CA LEU A 24 -3.07 -6.97 -13.54
C LEU A 24 -3.45 -5.92 -12.48
N ILE A 25 -2.68 -5.82 -11.40
CA ILE A 25 -2.85 -4.79 -10.37
C ILE A 25 -2.73 -3.40 -10.98
N LYS A 26 -1.72 -3.14 -11.83
CA LYS A 26 -1.57 -1.85 -12.52
C LYS A 26 -2.73 -1.54 -13.48
N SER A 27 -3.35 -2.56 -14.06
CA SER A 27 -4.53 -2.41 -14.92
C SER A 27 -5.85 -2.27 -14.17
N SER A 28 -5.85 -2.49 -12.85
CA SER A 28 -7.06 -2.45 -12.02
C SER A 28 -7.66 -1.05 -11.93
N ALA A 29 -8.97 -0.97 -11.70
CA ALA A 29 -9.65 0.30 -11.52
C ALA A 29 -9.17 1.00 -10.24
N GLU A 30 -8.87 0.23 -9.21
CA GLU A 30 -8.38 0.68 -7.91
C GLU A 30 -7.01 1.37 -8.03
N PHE A 31 -6.08 0.79 -8.79
CA PHE A 31 -4.76 1.40 -9.04
C PHE A 31 -4.87 2.66 -9.90
N ASN A 32 -5.71 2.63 -10.95
CA ASN A 32 -5.91 3.80 -11.81
C ASN A 32 -6.56 4.95 -11.03
N GLU A 33 -7.59 4.69 -10.23
CA GLU A 33 -8.24 5.72 -9.40
C GLU A 33 -7.28 6.28 -8.35
N TYR A 34 -6.46 5.44 -7.73
CA TYR A 34 -5.40 5.90 -6.81
C TYR A 34 -4.38 6.81 -7.53
N ARG A 35 -3.92 6.41 -8.73
CA ARG A 35 -2.96 7.20 -9.51
C ARG A 35 -3.56 8.54 -9.93
N ASP A 36 -4.78 8.52 -10.44
CA ASP A 36 -5.47 9.73 -10.91
C ASP A 36 -5.76 10.69 -9.75
N ALA A 37 -6.15 10.16 -8.58
CA ALA A 37 -6.31 10.96 -7.37
C ALA A 37 -4.97 11.52 -6.85
N LEU A 38 -3.88 10.76 -6.98
CA LEU A 38 -2.53 11.21 -6.63
C LEU A 38 -2.05 12.34 -7.56
N GLU A 39 -2.29 12.23 -8.86
CA GLU A 39 -1.95 13.27 -9.83
C GLU A 39 -2.75 14.56 -9.57
N ALA A 40 -4.06 14.42 -9.32
CA ALA A 40 -4.91 15.54 -8.94
C ALA A 40 -4.47 16.20 -7.62
N LEU A 41 -3.98 15.40 -6.66
CA LEU A 41 -3.43 15.90 -5.40
C LEU A 41 -2.09 16.63 -5.62
N LYS A 42 -1.21 16.10 -6.47
CA LYS A 42 0.08 16.72 -6.81
C LYS A 42 -0.05 18.04 -7.57
N ALA A 43 -1.19 18.29 -8.22
CA ALA A 43 -1.46 19.59 -8.81
C ALA A 43 -1.58 20.72 -7.77
N ASP A 44 -1.81 20.38 -6.49
CA ASP A 44 -1.79 21.31 -5.35
C ASP A 44 -0.66 20.94 -4.38
N ASP A 45 0.49 21.59 -4.55
CA ASP A 45 1.70 21.36 -3.73
C ASP A 45 1.47 21.60 -2.23
N ASN A 46 0.55 22.49 -1.84
CA ASN A 46 0.27 22.77 -0.44
C ASN A 46 -0.54 21.62 0.17
N LEU A 47 -1.56 21.16 -0.55
CA LEU A 47 -2.38 20.04 -0.11
C LEU A 47 -1.60 18.72 -0.10
N TYR A 48 -0.74 18.50 -1.08
CA TYR A 48 0.13 17.32 -1.15
C TYR A 48 1.05 17.22 0.08
N LYS A 49 1.69 18.32 0.48
CA LYS A 49 2.55 18.35 1.69
C LYS A 49 1.77 18.03 2.96
N GLN A 50 0.57 18.59 3.10
CA GLN A 50 -0.28 18.32 4.26
C GLN A 50 -0.69 16.84 4.33
N VAL A 51 -1.08 16.24 3.20
CA VAL A 51 -1.40 14.80 3.14
C VAL A 51 -0.16 13.95 3.45
N GLU A 52 1.01 14.31 2.93
CA GLU A 52 2.27 13.59 3.18
C GLU A 52 2.64 13.59 4.67
N GLU A 53 2.54 14.74 5.35
CA GLU A 53 2.78 14.84 6.79
C GLU A 53 1.80 13.96 7.59
N ILE A 54 0.52 13.95 7.22
CA ILE A 54 -0.46 13.06 7.85
C ILE A 54 -0.14 11.59 7.60
N ARG A 55 0.25 11.20 6.38
CA ARG A 55 0.63 9.81 6.08
C ARG A 55 1.84 9.37 6.89
N LYS A 56 2.86 10.22 7.02
CA LYS A 56 4.01 9.97 7.89
C LYS A 56 3.58 9.80 9.34
N ASN A 57 2.75 10.71 9.85
CA ASN A 57 2.25 10.66 11.23
C ASN A 57 1.40 9.41 11.49
N ASN A 58 0.54 9.00 10.55
CA ASN A 58 -0.25 7.77 10.63
C ASN A 58 0.65 6.52 10.57
N PHE A 59 1.69 6.52 9.74
CA PHE A 59 2.67 5.44 9.69
C PHE A 59 3.47 5.33 10.99
N PHE A 60 3.92 6.45 11.56
CA PHE A 60 4.58 6.46 12.88
C PHE A 60 3.61 6.07 14.02
N ALA A 61 2.33 6.42 13.92
CA ALA A 61 1.31 5.98 14.88
C ALA A 61 1.11 4.47 14.86
N HIS A 62 1.08 3.86 13.67
CA HIS A 62 0.83 2.43 13.50
C HIS A 62 2.09 1.56 13.62
N ASN A 63 3.27 2.06 13.22
CA ASN A 63 4.52 1.29 13.18
C ASN A 63 5.63 1.85 14.09
N GLY A 64 5.56 3.13 14.46
CA GLY A 64 6.65 3.85 15.15
C GLY A 64 6.63 3.73 16.68
N SER A 65 5.60 3.11 17.24
CA SER A 65 5.59 2.82 18.67
C SER A 65 4.96 1.46 18.87
N TYR A 66 5.73 0.54 19.45
CA TYR A 66 5.22 -0.65 20.13
C TYR A 66 4.23 -0.21 21.24
N GLY A 67 3.03 0.23 20.85
CA GLY A 67 1.92 0.59 21.74
C GLY A 67 2.08 1.81 22.65
N LYS A 68 3.00 2.77 22.39
CA LYS A 68 3.16 3.97 23.23
C LYS A 68 2.92 5.28 22.46
N MET A 69 1.72 5.47 21.94
CA MET A 69 1.24 6.81 21.54
C MET A 69 0.31 7.31 22.65
N SER A 70 0.51 8.55 23.13
CA SER A 70 -0.39 9.16 24.10
C SER A 70 -1.78 9.38 23.47
N TYR A 71 -2.84 9.35 24.30
CA TYR A 71 -4.20 9.63 23.84
C TYR A 71 -4.31 10.99 23.14
N ASP A 72 -3.58 12.00 23.62
CA ASP A 72 -3.57 13.34 23.02
C ASP A 72 -2.90 13.36 21.63
N GLU A 73 -1.84 12.58 21.44
CA GLU A 73 -1.16 12.44 20.15
C GLU A 73 -2.07 11.73 19.15
N TYR A 74 -2.79 10.69 19.59
CA TYR A 74 -3.80 10.02 18.80
C TYR A 74 -4.94 10.97 18.39
N CYS A 75 -5.47 11.76 19.34
CA CYS A 75 -6.51 12.74 19.06
C CYS A 75 -6.04 13.83 18.08
N ASN A 76 -4.78 14.28 18.18
CA ASN A 76 -4.21 15.25 17.25
C ASN A 76 -4.09 14.68 15.84
N VAL A 77 -3.61 13.44 15.69
CA VAL A 77 -3.51 12.75 14.40
C VAL A 77 -4.91 12.48 13.80
N TYR A 78 -5.87 12.06 14.63
CA TYR A 78 -7.25 11.84 14.21
C TYR A 78 -7.93 13.13 13.74
N ASN A 79 -7.78 14.22 14.49
CA ASN A 79 -8.34 15.51 14.13
C ASN A 79 -7.68 16.08 12.86
N ALA A 80 -6.36 16.00 12.74
CA ALA A 80 -5.65 16.41 11.53
C ALA A 80 -6.15 15.62 10.31
N THR A 81 -6.28 14.30 10.44
CA THR A 81 -6.79 13.43 9.37
C THR A 81 -8.23 13.80 8.99
N ARG A 82 -9.07 14.10 10.00
CA ARG A 82 -10.45 14.53 9.78
C ARG A 82 -10.53 15.88 9.07
N MET A 83 -9.67 16.84 9.39
CA MET A 83 -9.65 18.15 8.72
C MET A 83 -9.19 18.02 7.26
N ILE A 84 -8.17 17.21 6.97
CA ILE A 84 -7.73 16.97 5.59
C ILE A 84 -8.81 16.26 4.77
N ARG A 85 -9.52 15.28 5.35
CA ARG A 85 -10.66 14.61 4.70
C ARG A 85 -11.81 15.55 4.32
N GLN A 86 -11.90 16.76 4.90
CA GLN A 86 -12.88 17.76 4.47
C GLN A 86 -12.54 18.35 3.10
N ASN A 87 -11.27 18.32 2.70
CA ASN A 87 -10.88 18.69 1.35
C ASN A 87 -11.26 17.56 0.38
N LYS A 88 -12.06 17.88 -0.64
CA LYS A 88 -12.56 16.90 -1.62
C LYS A 88 -11.44 16.15 -2.34
N LEU A 89 -10.32 16.80 -2.65
CA LEU A 89 -9.20 16.18 -3.35
C LEU A 89 -8.43 15.24 -2.43
N ALA A 90 -8.14 15.68 -1.20
CA ALA A 90 -7.42 14.85 -0.24
C ALA A 90 -8.29 13.68 0.27
N GLY A 91 -9.59 13.90 0.47
CA GLY A 91 -10.55 12.84 0.80
C GLY A 91 -10.61 11.77 -0.29
N ARG A 92 -10.77 12.17 -1.56
CA ARG A 92 -10.77 11.26 -2.72
C ARG A 92 -9.47 10.46 -2.80
N PHE A 93 -8.32 11.10 -2.60
CA PHE A 93 -7.02 10.42 -2.59
C PHE A 93 -6.91 9.40 -1.45
N LEU A 94 -7.28 9.79 -0.22
CA LEU A 94 -7.19 8.90 0.95
C LEU A 94 -8.16 7.70 0.85
N ASP A 95 -9.33 7.89 0.25
CA ASP A 95 -10.29 6.80 0.03
C ASP A 95 -9.80 5.85 -1.08
N ALA A 96 -9.29 6.38 -2.20
CA ALA A 96 -8.69 5.58 -3.26
C ALA A 96 -7.44 4.82 -2.79
N GLU A 97 -6.61 5.45 -1.95
CA GLU A 97 -5.47 4.80 -1.29
C GLU A 97 -5.92 3.65 -0.40
N LEU A 98 -6.95 3.85 0.42
CA LEU A 98 -7.46 2.82 1.32
C LEU A 98 -8.04 1.62 0.56
N ASP A 99 -8.76 1.87 -0.52
CA ASP A 99 -9.34 0.80 -1.35
C ASP A 99 -8.25 0.01 -2.08
N PHE A 100 -7.23 0.69 -2.62
CA PHE A 100 -6.05 0.03 -3.19
C PHE A 100 -5.28 -0.78 -2.14
N ALA A 101 -5.06 -0.21 -0.95
CA ALA A 101 -4.37 -0.90 0.15
C ALA A 101 -5.13 -2.15 0.60
N ARG A 102 -6.47 -2.09 0.71
CA ARG A 102 -7.32 -3.25 1.03
C ARG A 102 -7.25 -4.33 -0.04
N MET A 103 -7.21 -3.95 -1.32
CA MET A 103 -7.03 -4.92 -2.39
C MET A 103 -5.68 -5.62 -2.27
N MET A 104 -4.60 -4.86 -2.02
CA MET A 104 -3.26 -5.42 -1.81
C MET A 104 -3.19 -6.33 -0.57
N GLN A 105 -3.83 -5.94 0.54
CA GLN A 105 -3.92 -6.78 1.73
C GLN A 105 -4.62 -8.11 1.42
N LYS A 106 -5.78 -8.09 0.75
CA LYS A 106 -6.49 -9.32 0.36
C LYS A 106 -5.66 -10.23 -0.54
N ILE A 107 -4.88 -9.65 -1.46
CA ILE A 107 -3.96 -10.41 -2.31
C ILE A 107 -2.87 -11.06 -1.45
N ASN A 108 -2.28 -10.29 -0.53
CA ASN A 108 -1.26 -10.80 0.38
C ASN A 108 -1.81 -11.90 1.30
N ASP A 109 -2.95 -11.68 1.93
CA ASP A 109 -3.64 -12.65 2.79
C ASP A 109 -3.89 -13.95 2.02
N LYS A 110 -4.38 -13.85 0.78
CA LYS A 110 -4.61 -15.03 -0.08
C LYS A 110 -3.32 -15.77 -0.39
N ILE A 111 -2.22 -15.06 -0.61
CA ILE A 111 -0.89 -15.68 -0.84
C ILE A 111 -0.40 -16.35 0.45
N THR A 112 -0.45 -15.67 1.59
CA THR A 112 0.05 -16.20 2.87
C THR A 112 -0.79 -17.36 3.38
N ASP A 113 -2.11 -17.31 3.25
CA ASP A 113 -3.04 -18.40 3.60
C ASP A 113 -2.81 -19.62 2.71
N THR A 114 -2.60 -19.42 1.40
CA THR A 114 -2.43 -20.53 0.45
C THR A 114 -1.07 -21.20 0.59
N VAL A 115 -0.03 -20.43 0.88
CA VAL A 115 1.33 -20.96 1.10
C VAL A 115 1.46 -21.57 2.50
N ASN A 116 0.43 -21.46 3.35
CA ASN A 116 0.41 -21.91 4.74
C ASN A 116 1.67 -21.46 5.48
N LEU A 117 2.04 -20.18 5.28
CA LEU A 117 3.10 -19.54 6.03
C LEU A 117 2.59 -19.39 7.47
N ASP A 118 2.78 -20.43 8.27
CA ASP A 118 2.53 -20.43 9.71
C ASP A 118 3.45 -19.39 10.36
N PHE A 119 2.97 -18.15 10.42
CA PHE A 119 3.54 -17.12 11.27
C PHE A 119 3.28 -17.40 12.77
N ASP A 120 2.48 -18.43 13.07
CA ASP A 120 2.16 -18.93 14.41
C ASP A 120 3.30 -19.76 15.04
N PHE A 121 4.44 -19.90 14.36
CA PHE A 121 5.66 -20.53 14.90
C PHE A 121 6.65 -19.50 15.50
N MET A 122 6.15 -18.46 16.18
CA MET A 122 6.95 -17.50 16.94
C MET A 122 6.65 -17.55 18.44
#